data_AF-A0A7W6ZXN5-F1
#
_entry.id   AF-A0A7W6ZXN5-F1
#
_cell.length_a   1.000
_cell.length_b   1.000
_cell.length_c   1.000
_cell.angle_alpha   90.00
_cell.angle_beta   90.00
_cell.angle_gamma   90.00
#
_symmetry.space_group_name_H-M   'P 1'
#
loop_
_entity.id
_entity.type
_entity.pdbx_description
1 polymer ?
#
loop_
_entity_poly.entity_id
_entity_poly.type
_entity_poly.pdbx_seq_one_letter_code
_entity_poly.pdbx_strand_id
1 'polypeptide(L)' 'MFARNLKAARQAKGLSQEELAFEAGIDRTYISSLERSVYNASIDVVDRLATV' A
#
# COMPACT_ATOMS: atom_id res chain seq x y z
N MET A 1 5.60 -8.74 8.03
CA MET A 1 4.38 -9.46 7.56
C MET A 1 3.50 -8.54 6.73
N PHE A 2 3.06 -7.39 7.26
CA PHE A 2 2.23 -6.41 6.55
C PHE A 2 2.73 -6.03 5.14
N ALA A 3 3.99 -5.60 5.02
CA ALA A 3 4.59 -5.21 3.74
C ALA A 3 4.47 -6.27 2.63
N ARG A 4 4.66 -7.55 2.97
CA ARG A 4 4.54 -8.66 2.03
C ARG A 4 3.08 -8.88 1.62
N ASN A 5 2.16 -8.79 2.56
CA ASN A 5 0.73 -8.95 2.31
C ASN A 5 0.19 -7.80 1.45
N LEU A 6 0.61 -6.56 1.72
CA LEU A 6 0.26 -5.40 0.91
C LEU A 6 0.72 -5.57 -0.54
N LYS A 7 1.99 -5.95 -0.74
CA LYS A 7 2.53 -6.20 -2.08
C LYS A 7 1.82 -7.33 -2.80
N ALA A 8 1.53 -8.43 -2.10
CA ALA A 8 0.81 -9.57 -2.68
C ALA A 8 -0.62 -9.19 -3.09
N ALA A 9 -1.35 -8.47 -2.24
CA ALA A 9 -2.70 -7.98 -2.54
C ALA A 9 -2.70 -7.03 -3.74
N ARG A 10 -1.75 -6.07 -3.78
CA ARG A 10 -1.59 -5.15 -4.90
C ARG A 10 -1.34 -5.89 -6.21
N GLN A 11 -0.42 -6.86 -6.20
CA GLN A 11 -0.09 -7.66 -7.38
C GLN A 11 -1.25 -8.55 -7.82
N ALA A 12 -2.02 -9.11 -6.88
CA ALA A 12 -3.23 -9.89 -7.20
C ALA A 12 -4.30 -9.05 -7.89
N LYS A 13 -4.36 -7.74 -7.61
CA LYS A 13 -5.23 -6.77 -8.30
C LYS A 13 -4.64 -6.22 -9.60
N GLY A 14 -3.41 -6.60 -9.95
CA GLY A 14 -2.72 -6.08 -11.16
C GLY A 14 -2.28 -4.62 -11.05
N LEU A 15 -2.33 -4.01 -9.86
CA LEU A 15 -2.05 -2.60 -9.66
C LEU A 15 -0.53 -2.34 -9.56
N SER A 16 -0.08 -1.24 -10.14
CA SER A 16 1.21 -0.63 -9.85
C SER A 16 1.19 0.07 -8.48
N GLN A 17 2.37 0.43 -7.95
CA GLN A 17 2.45 1.22 -6.71
C GLN A 17 1.81 2.60 -6.87
N GLU A 18 1.82 3.15 -8.08
CA GLU A 18 1.26 4.46 -8.41
C GLU A 18 -0.27 4.41 -8.45
N GLU A 19 -0.84 3.39 -9.07
CA GLU A 19 -2.30 3.17 -9.08
C GLU A 19 -2.83 2.91 -7.67
N LEU A 20 -2.18 2.04 -6.88
CA LEU A 20 -2.58 1.81 -5.49
C LEU A 20 -2.51 3.10 -4.65
N ALA A 21 -1.46 3.91 -4.85
CA ALA A 21 -1.30 5.17 -4.15
C ALA A 21 -2.39 6.18 -4.52
N PHE A 22 -2.71 6.26 -5.81
CA PHE A 22 -3.77 7.11 -6.34
C PHE A 22 -5.14 6.70 -5.77
N GLU A 23 -5.48 5.42 -5.83
CA GLU A 23 -6.76 4.90 -5.31
C GLU A 23 -6.87 5.05 -3.79
N ALA A 24 -5.78 4.83 -3.04
CA ALA A 24 -5.76 4.98 -1.59
C ALA A 24 -5.61 6.46 -1.13
N GLY A 25 -5.43 7.40 -2.06
CA GLY A 25 -5.22 8.82 -1.76
C GLY A 25 -3.99 9.07 -0.87
N ILE A 26 -2.88 8.35 -1.10
CA ILE A 26 -1.62 8.49 -0.37
C ILE A 26 -0.43 8.61 -1.33
N ASP A 27 0.72 9.05 -0.81
CA ASP A 27 1.92 9.21 -1.63
C ASP A 27 2.48 7.85 -2.09
N ARG A 28 2.82 7.73 -3.38
CA ARG A 28 3.46 6.53 -3.96
C ARG A 28 4.76 6.15 -3.25
N THR A 29 5.55 7.11 -2.80
CA THR A 29 6.78 6.90 -2.03
C THR A 29 6.47 6.27 -0.68
N TYR A 30 5.32 6.61 -0.09
CA TYR A 30 4.85 5.99 1.14
C TYR A 30 4.44 4.53 0.91
N ILE A 31 3.69 4.22 -0.17
CA ILE A 31 3.42 2.82 -0.60
C ILE A 31 4.74 2.04 -0.78
N SER A 32 5.69 2.61 -1.51
CA SER A 32 7.00 1.98 -1.73
C SER A 32 7.72 1.70 -0.42
N SER A 33 7.65 2.62 0.54
CA SER A 33 8.28 2.46 1.85
C SER A 33 7.58 1.41 2.72
N LEU A 34 6.25 1.33 2.65
CA LEU A 34 5.46 0.29 3.32
C LEU A 34 5.81 -1.10 2.77
N GLU A 35 5.88 -1.28 1.45
CA GLU A 35 6.25 -2.55 0.82
C GLU A 35 7.70 -2.96 1.12
N ARG A 36 8.57 -2.00 1.41
CA ARG A 36 9.95 -2.22 1.83
C ARG A 36 10.14 -2.37 3.34
N SER A 37 9.06 -2.29 4.13
CA SER A 37 9.09 -2.31 5.61
C SER A 37 9.96 -1.19 6.22
N VAL A 38 10.07 -0.06 5.54
CA VAL A 38 10.84 1.11 6.02
C VAL A 38 10.01 1.97 6.99
N TYR A 39 8.69 2.00 6.81
CA TYR A 39 7.75 2.66 7.70
C TYR A 39 6.63 1.73 8.14
N ASN A 40 6.08 2.02 9.31
CA ASN A 40 4.87 1.38 9.82
C ASN A 40 3.65 2.12 9.25
N ALA A 41 2.62 1.37 8.83
CA ALA A 41 1.34 1.95 8.48
C ALA A 41 0.59 2.36 9.74
N SER A 42 0.00 3.56 9.75
CA SER A 42 -1.02 3.91 10.74
C SER A 42 -2.31 3.16 10.44
N ILE A 43 -3.22 3.09 11.43
CA ILE A 43 -4.54 2.47 11.24
C ILE A 43 -5.31 3.16 10.11
N ASP A 44 -5.24 4.49 10.00
CA ASP A 44 -5.91 5.25 8.94
C ASP A 44 -5.42 4.87 7.53
N VAL A 45 -4.13 4.57 7.40
CA VAL A 45 -3.53 4.15 6.13
C VAL A 45 -3.98 2.73 5.78
N VAL A 46 -4.04 1.84 6.77
CA VAL A 46 -4.53 0.48 6.56
C VAL A 46 -5.99 0.50 6.11
N ASP A 47 -6.81 1.36 6.71
CA ASP A 47 -8.23 1.54 6.33
C ASP A 47 -8.36 2.00 4.88
N ARG A 48 -7.64 3.07 4.49
CA ARG A 48 -7.62 3.53 3.09
C ARG A 48 -7.18 2.43 2.12
N LEU A 49 -6.12 1.68 2.45
CA LEU A 49 -5.62 0.60 1.61
C LEU A 49 -6.58 -0.60 1.54
N ALA A 50 -7.42 -0.80 2.55
CA ALA A 50 -8.43 -1.86 2.56
C ALA A 50 -9.66 -1.50 1.71
N THR A 51 -9.90 -0.21 1.48
CA THR A 51 -11.00 0.28 0.61
C THR A 51 -10.67 0.35 -0.88
N VAL A 52 -9.40 0.16 -1.24
CA VAL A 52 -8.92 -0.07 -2.62
C VAL A 52 -9.04 -1.54 -2.93
#